data_AF-A0A659SHK9-F1
#
_entry.id   AF-A0A659SHK9-F1
#
_cell.length_a   1.000
_cell.length_b   1.000
_cell.length_c   1.000
_cell.angle_alpha   90.00
_cell.angle_beta   90.00
_cell.angle_gamma   90.00
#
_symmetry.space_group_name_H-M   'P 1'
#
loop_
_entity.id
_entity.type
_entity.pdbx_description
1 polymer ?
#
loop_
_entity_poly.entity_id
_entity_poly.type
_entity_poly.pdbx_seq_one_letter_code
_entity_poly.pdbx_strand_id
1 'polypeptide(L)'
;MLRIAKEALTFDDVLLVPAHSTVLPNTADLSTQLTKTIRLNIPMLSAAMDTVTEARLAIALAQEGGIGFIHKNMSIERQAEEVRRVKKHESGVVTDPQT
;
A
#
# COMPACT_ATOMS: atom_id res chain seq x y z
N MET A 1 11.26 -32.80 26.74
CA MET A 1 9.96 -32.18 27.09
C MET A 1 9.55 -31.28 25.94
N LEU A 2 8.41 -31.55 25.29
CA LEU A 2 7.86 -30.67 24.26
C LEU A 2 7.42 -29.35 24.90
N ARG A 3 7.88 -28.22 24.35
CA ARG A 3 7.51 -26.86 24.80
C ARG A 3 6.65 -26.20 23.72
N ILE A 4 5.35 -26.47 23.75
CA ILE A 4 4.37 -25.75 22.93
C ILE A 4 3.96 -24.50 23.72
N ALA A 5 4.28 -23.32 23.18
CA ALA A 5 3.97 -22.06 23.84
C ALA A 5 2.49 -21.67 23.69
N LYS A 6 1.94 -21.84 22.48
CA LYS A 6 0.53 -21.62 22.17
C LYS A 6 0.19 -22.27 20.83
N GLU A 7 -1.09 -22.53 20.65
CA GLU A 7 -1.68 -22.77 19.34
C GLU A 7 -1.75 -21.43 18.56
N ALA A 8 -1.54 -21.48 17.26
CA ALA A 8 -1.61 -20.33 16.36
C ALA A 8 -2.38 -20.75 15.11
N LEU A 9 -3.24 -19.86 14.62
CA LEU A 9 -4.11 -20.09 13.47
C LEU A 9 -3.59 -19.31 12.25
N THR A 10 -3.76 -19.88 11.06
CA THR A 10 -3.58 -19.23 9.76
C THR A 10 -4.94 -18.86 9.14
N PHE A 11 -4.93 -18.29 7.93
CA PHE A 11 -6.15 -17.85 7.24
C PHE A 11 -7.14 -19.00 6.99
N ASP A 12 -6.66 -20.16 6.56
CA ASP A 12 -7.50 -21.32 6.21
C ASP A 12 -8.12 -22.02 7.43
N ASP A 13 -7.68 -21.68 8.64
CA ASP A 13 -8.20 -22.27 9.87
C ASP A 13 -9.52 -21.63 10.34
N VAL A 14 -9.93 -20.49 9.73
CA VAL A 14 -11.03 -19.67 10.24
C VAL A 14 -11.97 -19.17 9.14
N LEU A 15 -13.21 -18.89 9.53
CA LEU A 15 -14.22 -18.22 8.70
C LEU A 15 -14.83 -17.04 9.46
N LEU A 16 -15.20 -15.99 8.72
CA LEU A 16 -15.98 -14.88 9.27
C LEU A 16 -17.44 -15.32 9.45
N VAL A 17 -17.99 -15.16 10.65
CA VAL A 17 -19.40 -15.48 10.94
C VAL A 17 -20.28 -14.32 10.48
N PRO A 18 -21.34 -14.56 9.67
CA PRO A 18 -22.28 -13.52 9.28
C PRO A 18 -22.99 -12.88 10.49
N ALA A 19 -23.23 -11.57 10.42
CA ALA A 19 -23.95 -10.82 11.44
C ALA A 19 -24.96 -9.86 10.80
N HIS A 20 -25.89 -9.35 11.61
CA HIS A 20 -26.84 -8.32 11.16
C HIS A 20 -26.08 -7.08 10.66
N SER A 21 -26.41 -6.58 9.47
CA SER A 21 -25.80 -5.39 8.87
C SER A 21 -26.86 -4.40 8.45
N THR A 22 -26.60 -3.12 8.71
CA THR A 22 -27.34 -1.97 8.15
C THR A 22 -26.53 -1.21 7.10
N VAL A 23 -25.34 -1.70 6.76
CA VAL A 23 -24.41 -1.09 5.79
C VAL A 23 -24.43 -1.89 4.50
N LEU A 24 -24.62 -1.20 3.37
CA LEU A 24 -24.48 -1.80 2.05
C LEU A 24 -22.99 -1.88 1.68
N PRO A 25 -22.53 -2.95 1.00
CA PRO A 25 -21.10 -3.14 0.71
C PRO A 25 -20.40 -1.96 0.02
N ASN A 26 -21.08 -1.28 -0.92
CA ASN A 26 -20.55 -0.12 -1.63
C ASN A 26 -20.53 1.18 -0.80
N THR A 27 -21.11 1.17 0.39
CA THR A 27 -21.12 2.32 1.33
C THR A 27 -20.18 2.13 2.52
N ALA A 28 -19.48 1.00 2.59
CA ALA A 28 -18.49 0.76 3.63
C ALA A 28 -17.29 1.70 3.45
N ASP A 29 -16.86 2.34 4.55
CA ASP A 29 -15.65 3.17 4.55
C ASP A 29 -14.41 2.26 4.61
N LEU A 30 -13.57 2.33 3.57
CA LEU A 30 -12.32 1.58 3.47
C LEU A 30 -11.11 2.38 3.97
N SER A 31 -11.31 3.63 4.38
CA SER A 31 -10.21 4.48 4.82
C SER A 31 -9.56 3.92 6.08
N THR A 32 -8.23 4.01 6.15
CA THR A 32 -7.45 3.46 7.26
C THR A 32 -6.22 4.31 7.56
N GLN A 33 -5.65 4.13 8.75
CA GLN A 33 -4.48 4.86 9.21
C GLN A 33 -3.26 3.93 9.21
N LEU A 34 -2.24 4.25 8.39
CA LEU A 34 -1.01 3.45 8.32
C LEU A 34 0.01 3.85 9.39
N THR A 35 0.21 5.16 9.56
CA THR A 35 1.11 5.73 10.59
C THR A 35 0.40 6.88 11.29
N LYS A 36 1.01 7.52 12.29
CA LYS A 36 0.42 8.71 12.95
C LYS A 36 0.09 9.86 11.97
N THR A 37 0.72 9.90 10.79
CA THR A 37 0.60 11.01 9.83
C THR A 37 0.15 10.57 8.44
N ILE A 38 0.05 9.27 8.16
CA ILE A 38 -0.30 8.74 6.83
C ILE A 38 -1.65 8.03 6.90
N ARG A 39 -2.66 8.60 6.25
CA ARG A 39 -3.99 8.01 6.03
C ARG A 39 -4.10 7.51 4.59
N LEU A 40 -4.76 6.36 4.41
CA LEU A 40 -5.04 5.74 3.12
C LEU A 40 -6.56 5.72 2.88
N ASN A 41 -6.99 5.77 1.63
CA ASN A 41 -8.40 5.62 1.26
C ASN A 41 -8.82 4.15 1.16
N ILE A 42 -7.87 3.24 0.95
CA ILE A 42 -8.06 1.79 0.99
C ILE A 42 -6.97 1.12 1.83
N PRO A 43 -7.22 -0.03 2.47
CA PRO A 43 -6.24 -0.71 3.32
C PRO A 43 -5.28 -1.58 2.49
N MET A 44 -4.66 -0.98 1.46
CA MET A 44 -3.81 -1.67 0.49
C MET A 44 -2.44 -1.02 0.40
N LEU A 45 -1.40 -1.87 0.42
CA LEU A 45 -0.02 -1.49 0.17
C LEU A 45 0.66 -2.51 -0.75
N SER A 46 1.68 -2.08 -1.49
CA SER A 46 2.50 -2.98 -2.29
C SER A 46 3.82 -3.33 -1.60
N ALA A 47 4.27 -4.57 -1.78
CA ALA A 47 5.51 -5.06 -1.20
C ALA A 47 6.75 -4.40 -1.84
N ALA A 48 7.78 -4.17 -1.04
CA ALA A 48 9.06 -3.59 -1.46
C ALA A 48 9.96 -4.61 -2.18
N MET A 49 9.45 -5.20 -3.26
CA MET A 49 10.12 -6.23 -4.08
C MET A 49 10.39 -5.69 -5.48
N ASP A 50 11.51 -6.07 -6.07
CA ASP A 50 11.94 -5.63 -7.42
C ASP A 50 11.00 -6.08 -8.54
N THR A 51 10.39 -7.24 -8.38
CA THR A 51 9.37 -7.77 -9.29
C THR A 51 7.98 -7.18 -9.05
N VAL A 52 7.81 -6.30 -8.06
CA VAL A 52 6.50 -5.75 -7.66
C VAL A 52 6.50 -4.24 -7.80
N THR A 53 7.31 -3.50 -7.04
CA THR A 53 7.10 -2.06 -6.82
C THR A 53 8.28 -1.19 -7.23
N GLU A 54 8.20 -0.63 -8.43
CA GLU A 54 8.90 0.59 -8.87
C GLU A 54 7.89 1.76 -9.01
N ALA A 55 8.32 2.92 -9.50
CA ALA A 55 7.51 4.15 -9.54
C ALA A 55 6.16 3.95 -10.25
N ARG A 56 6.13 3.13 -11.31
CA ARG A 56 4.90 2.86 -12.08
C ARG A 56 3.81 2.27 -11.20
N LEU A 57 4.11 1.22 -10.42
CA LEU A 57 3.11 0.60 -9.53
C LEU A 57 2.79 1.52 -8.34
N ALA A 58 3.81 2.17 -7.78
CA ALA A 58 3.60 3.08 -6.65
C ALA A 58 2.67 4.25 -7.00
N ILE A 59 2.80 4.81 -8.21
CA ILE A 59 1.89 5.83 -8.75
C ILE A 59 0.47 5.27 -8.89
N ALA A 60 0.32 4.14 -9.58
CA ALA A 60 -1.00 3.55 -9.83
C ALA A 60 -1.72 3.23 -8.51
N LEU A 61 -1.03 2.62 -7.55
CA LEU A 61 -1.62 2.27 -6.27
C LEU A 61 -1.99 3.51 -5.44
N ALA A 62 -1.17 4.57 -5.51
CA ALA A 62 -1.50 5.84 -4.86
C ALA A 62 -2.73 6.51 -5.49
N GLN A 63 -2.91 6.41 -6.81
CA GLN A 63 -4.12 6.90 -7.51
C GLN A 63 -5.38 6.14 -7.10
N GLU A 64 -5.27 4.83 -6.85
CA GLU A 64 -6.35 4.00 -6.27
C GLU A 64 -6.55 4.25 -4.76
N GLY A 65 -5.73 5.09 -4.12
CA GLY A 65 -5.86 5.48 -2.72
C GLY A 65 -5.08 4.62 -1.72
N GLY A 66 -4.21 3.73 -2.19
CA GLY A 66 -3.25 2.96 -1.39
C GLY A 66 -1.87 3.61 -1.31
N ILE A 67 -0.83 2.81 -1.03
CA ILE A 67 0.57 3.28 -0.99
C ILE A 67 1.55 2.22 -1.51
N GLY A 68 2.54 2.64 -2.30
CA GLY A 68 3.60 1.75 -2.77
C GLY A 68 4.93 1.96 -2.05
N PHE A 69 5.63 0.86 -1.73
CA PHE A 69 6.99 0.90 -1.21
C PHE A 69 8.00 0.53 -2.29
N ILE A 70 8.82 1.50 -2.73
CA ILE A 70 9.88 1.24 -3.72
C ILE A 70 10.91 0.28 -3.13
N HIS A 71 11.19 -0.81 -3.84
CA HIS A 71 12.20 -1.78 -3.43
C HIS A 71 13.62 -1.17 -3.38
N LYS A 72 14.56 -1.87 -2.74
CA LYS A 72 15.95 -1.41 -2.55
C LYS A 72 17.00 -2.17 -3.35
N ASN A 73 16.57 -2.96 -4.34
CA ASN A 73 17.46 -3.74 -5.21
C ASN A 73 17.95 -2.88 -6.40
N MET A 74 18.51 -1.71 -6.09
CA MET A 74 19.07 -0.74 -7.04
C MET A 74 20.01 0.21 -6.27
N SER A 75 20.73 1.10 -6.96
CA SER A 75 21.55 2.10 -6.30
C SER A 75 20.70 3.13 -5.54
N ILE A 76 21.31 3.84 -4.58
CA ILE A 76 20.63 4.89 -3.81
C ILE A 76 20.08 5.97 -4.74
N GLU A 77 20.86 6.36 -5.75
CA GLU A 77 20.51 7.38 -6.73
C GLU A 77 19.30 6.94 -7.56
N ARG A 78 19.27 5.68 -7.98
CA ARG A 78 18.14 5.10 -8.70
C ARG A 78 16.89 5.05 -7.84
N GLN A 79 16.99 4.62 -6.59
CA GLN A 79 15.83 4.58 -5.69
C GLN A 79 15.28 5.99 -5.44
N ALA A 80 16.16 6.98 -5.25
CA ALA A 80 15.77 8.37 -5.11
C ALA A 80 15.08 8.92 -6.36
N GLU A 81 15.51 8.51 -7.56
CA GLU A 81 14.85 8.87 -8.81
C GLU A 81 13.44 8.24 -8.92
N GLU A 82 13.28 6.96 -8.59
CA GLU A 82 11.95 6.33 -8.54
C GLU A 82 11.01 7.06 -7.58
N VAL A 83 11.49 7.45 -6.39
CA VAL A 83 10.71 8.27 -5.45
C VAL A 83 10.38 9.63 -6.05
N ARG A 84 11.35 10.30 -6.69
CA ARG A 84 11.15 11.61 -7.34
C ARG A 84 10.07 11.53 -8.43
N ARG A 85 10.08 10.47 -9.24
CA ARG A 85 9.05 10.22 -10.26
C ARG A 85 7.65 10.11 -9.64
N VAL A 86 7.49 9.35 -8.54
CA VAL A 86 6.20 9.27 -7.82
C VAL A 86 5.77 10.62 -7.29
N LYS A 87 6.69 11.38 -6.67
CA LYS A 87 6.37 12.67 -6.06
C LYS A 87 6.10 13.78 -7.06
N LYS A 88 6.71 13.74 -8.25
CA LYS A 88 6.45 14.67 -9.37
C LYS A 88 5.20 14.29 -10.18
N HIS A 89 4.70 13.07 -10.04
CA HIS A 89 3.50 12.62 -10.74
C HIS A 89 2.26 13.24 -10.10
N GLU A 90 1.92 14.45 -10.53
CA GLU A 90 0.64 15.10 -10.25
C GLU A 90 -0.24 15.08 -11.50
N SER A 91 -1.46 14.57 -11.34
CA SER A 91 -2.52 14.78 -12.32
C SER A 91 -2.97 16.24 -12.24
N GLY A 92 -2.31 17.15 -12.95
CA GLY A 92 -2.87 18.48 -13.19
C GLY A 92 -1.92 19.67 -13.40
N VAL A 93 -0.62 19.60 -13.09
CA VAL A 93 0.27 20.77 -13.25
C VAL A 93 1.64 20.35 -13.79
N VAL A 94 1.98 20.84 -14.99
CA VAL A 94 3.36 20.86 -15.48
C VAL A 94 4.06 22.04 -14.83
N THR A 95 4.92 21.78 -13.85
CA THR A 95 5.94 22.74 -13.43
C THR A 95 7.31 22.08 -13.44
N ASP A 96 7.83 21.94 -14.66
CA ASP A 96 9.28 21.90 -14.91
C ASP A 96 9.52 22.45 -16.34
N PRO A 97 9.52 23.79 -16.56
CA PRO A 97 10.06 24.33 -17.80
C PRO A 97 11.56 23.99 -17.81
N GLN A 98 11.91 22.99 -18.63
CA GLN A 98 13.29 22.57 -18.88
C GLN A 98 14.14 23.80 -19.18
N THR A 99 15.21 24.01 -18.40
CA THR A 99 16.37 24.82 -18.81
C THR A 99 17.54 23.88 -18.99
#